data_AF-A0A4V6X6U4-F1
#
_entry.id   AF-A0A4V6X6U4-F1
#
_cell.length_a   1.000
_cell.length_b   1.000
_cell.length_c   1.000
_cell.angle_alpha   90.00
_cell.angle_beta   90.00
_cell.angle_gamma   90.00
#
_symmetry.space_group_name_H-M   'P 1'
#
loop_
_entity.id
_entity.type
_entity.pdbx_description
1 polymer ?
#
loop_
_entity_poly.entity_id
_entity_poly.type
_entity_poly.pdbx_seq_one_letter_code
_entity_poly.pdbx_strand_id
1 'polypeptide(L)' 'MKLKIGITCYPSVGGSGVVGTELGKQLAERGHEIHFITSGLPFRLNKVYPNIYFHEVTVSQYSVFQYPP' A
#
# COMPACT_ATOMS: atom_id res chain seq x y z
N MET A 1 -7.64 19.52 6.82
CA MET A 1 -6.23 19.61 6.34
C MET A 1 -5.96 18.38 5.48
N LYS A 2 -5.36 18.54 4.29
CA LYS A 2 -4.97 17.41 3.42
C LYS A 2 -3.55 16.97 3.78
N LEU A 3 -3.28 15.67 3.70
CA LEU A 3 -2.02 15.06 4.12
C LEU A 3 -1.49 14.17 2.99
N LYS A 4 -0.19 13.91 3.01
CA LYS A 4 0.47 12.90 2.17
C LYS A 4 0.84 11.71 3.05
N ILE A 5 0.31 10.54 2.73
CA ILE A 5 0.35 9.36 3.61
C ILE A 5 0.96 8.18 2.85
N GLY A 6 2.07 7.65 3.36
CA GLY A 6 2.64 6.40 2.90
C GLY A 6 2.00 5.21 3.62
N ILE A 7 1.60 4.18 2.87
CA ILE A 7 1.07 2.92 3.40
C ILE A 7 1.97 1.80 2.91
N THR A 8 2.59 1.08 3.84
CA THR A 8 3.30 -0.18 3.59
C THR A 8 2.51 -1.32 4.20
N CYS A 9 2.25 -2.35 3.40
CA CYS A 9 1.59 -3.58 3.83
C CYS A 9 1.93 -4.71 2.85
N TYR A 10 1.73 -5.95 3.27
CA TYR A 10 1.79 -7.07 2.34
C TYR A 10 0.60 -7.01 1.39
N PRO A 11 0.81 -7.04 0.05
CA PRO A 11 -0.27 -6.96 -0.94
C PRO A 11 -1.04 -8.28 -1.09
N SER A 12 -1.03 -9.14 -0.06
CA SER A 12 -1.60 -10.48 -0.09
C SER A 12 -3.07 -10.51 0.31
N VAL A 13 -3.73 -11.65 0.04
CA VAL A 13 -5.13 -11.94 0.45
C VAL A 13 -5.17 -12.31 1.95
N GLY A 14 -4.61 -11.44 2.79
CA GLY A 14 -4.64 -11.54 4.24
C GLY A 14 -5.43 -10.41 4.87
N GLY A 15 -5.87 -10.58 6.13
CA GLY A 15 -6.68 -9.58 6.83
C GLY A 15 -6.02 -8.20 6.90
N SER A 16 -4.71 -8.14 7.18
CA SER A 16 -3.96 -6.88 7.29
C SER A 16 -3.80 -6.15 5.95
N GLY A 17 -3.54 -6.87 4.86
CA GLY A 17 -3.41 -6.28 3.51
C GLY A 17 -4.73 -5.67 3.03
N VAL A 18 -5.84 -6.36 3.27
CA VAL A 18 -7.19 -5.86 2.96
C VAL A 18 -7.51 -4.60 3.78
N VAL A 19 -7.26 -4.63 5.09
CA VAL A 19 -7.51 -3.47 5.96
C VAL A 19 -6.66 -2.27 5.55
N GLY A 20 -5.37 -2.48 5.24
CA GLY A 20 -4.49 -1.40 4.77
C GLY A 20 -4.98 -0.78 3.46
N THR A 21 -5.46 -1.61 2.52
CA THR A 21 -5.98 -1.13 1.23
C THR A 21 -7.28 -0.34 1.39
N GLU A 22 -8.24 -0.83 2.18
CA GLU A 22 -9.50 -0.12 2.42
C GLU A 22 -9.30 1.17 3.23
N LEU A 23 -8.36 1.17 4.20
CA LEU A 23 -7.97 2.40 4.90
C LEU A 23 -7.44 3.45 3.92
N GLY A 24 -6.53 3.06 3.01
CA GLY A 24 -6.00 3.96 2.00
C GLY A 24 -7.09 4.54 1.09
N LYS A 25 -8.04 3.72 0.63
CA LYS A 25 -9.20 4.17 -0.17
C LYS A 25 -10.04 5.19 0.58
N GLN A 26 -10.38 4.92 1.84
CA GLN A 26 -11.18 5.83 2.67
C GLN A 26 -10.47 7.15 2.93
N LEU A 27 -9.14 7.14 3.11
CA LEU A 27 -8.35 8.37 3.25
C LEU A 27 -8.26 9.14 1.93
N ALA A 28 -8.14 8.45 0.79
CA ALA A 28 -8.17 9.07 -0.53
C ALA A 28 -9.53 9.75 -0.81
N GLU A 29 -10.65 9.12 -0.43
CA GLU A 29 -12.00 9.69 -0.55
C GLU A 29 -12.18 10.96 0.31
N ARG A 30 -11.45 11.05 1.43
CA ARG A 30 -11.36 12.27 2.25
C ARG A 30 -10.44 13.35 1.67
N GLY A 31 -9.81 13.08 0.53
CA GLY A 31 -8.97 14.03 -0.21
C GLY A 31 -7.49 14.03 0.21
N HIS A 32 -7.02 13.02 0.94
CA HIS A 32 -5.59 12.84 1.22
C HIS A 32 -4.85 12.23 0.02
N GLU A 33 -3.56 12.51 -0.11
CA GLU A 33 -2.69 11.91 -1.11
C GLU A 33 -2.11 10.61 -0.52
N ILE A 34 -2.35 9.48 -1.18
CA ILE A 34 -2.00 8.16 -0.66
C ILE A 34 -0.94 7.53 -1.55
N HIS A 35 0.13 7.02 -0.93
CA HIS A 35 1.19 6.31 -1.61
C HIS A 35 1.29 4.90 -1.04
N PHE A 36 0.87 3.89 -1.80
CA PHE A 36 1.12 2.49 -1.48
C PHE A 36 2.55 2.14 -1.86
N ILE A 37 3.32 1.66 -0.89
CA ILE A 37 4.72 1.26 -1.03
C ILE A 37 4.78 -0.22 -0.69
N THR A 38 4.54 -1.07 -1.69
CA THR A 38 4.31 -2.51 -1.49
C THR A 38 4.97 -3.31 -2.61
N SER A 39 5.23 -4.60 -2.37
CA SER A 39 5.91 -5.50 -3.32
C SER A 39 5.06 -5.92 -4.52
N GLY A 40 3.85 -5.38 -4.64
CA GLY A 40 2.86 -5.69 -5.65
C GLY A 40 1.61 -4.83 -5.43
N LEU A 41 0.71 -4.80 -6.41
CA LEU A 41 -0.49 -3.97 -6.35
C LEU A 41 -1.37 -4.38 -5.15
N PRO A 42 -1.80 -3.45 -4.27
CA PRO A 42 -2.67 -3.78 -3.14
C PRO A 42 -3.97 -4.47 -3.58
N PHE A 43 -4.26 -5.61 -2.96
CA PHE A 43 -5.46 -6.38 -3.24
C PHE A 43 -6.72 -5.57 -2.91
N ARG A 44 -7.64 -5.43 -3.88
CA ARG A 44 -8.87 -4.59 -3.85
C ARG A 44 -8.70 -3.09 -4.17
N LEU A 45 -7.55 -2.68 -4.69
CA LEU A 45 -7.47 -1.41 -5.42
C LEU A 45 -8.10 -1.56 -6.81
N ASN A 46 -9.43 -1.71 -6.85
CA ASN A 46 -10.23 -2.04 -8.04
C ASN A 46 -10.81 -0.82 -8.78
N LYS A 47 -10.51 0.38 -8.29
CA LYS A 47 -10.99 1.65 -8.84
C LYS A 47 -9.80 2.57 -9.02
N VAL A 48 -9.84 3.38 -10.08
CA VAL A 48 -8.87 4.46 -10.29
C VAL A 48 -9.23 5.62 -9.38
N TYR A 49 -8.29 6.01 -8.53
CA TYR A 49 -8.37 7.21 -7.69
C TYR A 49 -7.30 8.19 -8.16
N PRO A 50 -7.63 9.47 -8.42
CA PRO A 50 -6.67 10.46 -8.93
C PRO A 50 -5.57 10.82 -7.93
N ASN A 51 -5.74 10.47 -6.65
CA ASN A 51 -4.86 10.80 -5.53
C ASN A 51 -4.29 9.55 -4.82
N ILE A 52 -4.33 8.38 -5.47
CA ILE A 52 -3.65 7.18 -5.01
C ILE A 52 -2.52 6.85 -5.99
N TYR A 53 -1.32 6.63 -5.45
CA TYR A 53 -0.12 6.27 -6.17
C TYR A 53 0.39 4.92 -5.67
N PHE A 54 0.97 4.14 -6.56
CA PHE A 54 1.58 2.86 -6.25
C PHE A 54 3.07 2.90 -6.60
N HIS A 55 3.89 2.45 -5.64
CA HIS A 55 5.33 2.33 -5.76
C HIS A 55 5.69 0.87 -5.50
N GLU A 56 6.13 0.18 -6.53
CA GLU A 56 6.56 -1.20 -6.43
C GLU A 56 7.95 -1.28 -5.79
N VAL A 57 8.08 -2.11 -4.76
CA VAL A 57 9.36 -2.36 -4.07
C VAL A 57 9.78 -3.80 -4.28
N THR A 58 10.98 -4.00 -4.82
CA THR A 58 11.55 -5.34 -4.95
C THR A 58 12.12 -5.79 -3.60
N VAL A 59 11.59 -6.87 -3.05
CA VAL A 59 12.14 -7.47 -1.82
C VAL A 59 13.42 -8.20 -2.19
N SER A 60 14.57 -7.60 -1.85
CA SER A 60 15.87 -8.26 -2.04
C SER A 60 16.02 -9.37 -1.00
N GLN A 61 16.09 -10.62 -1.46
CA GLN A 61 16.42 -11.76 -0.61
C GLN A 61 17.92 -11.72 -0.30
N TYR A 62 18.30 -10.94 0.71
CA TYR A 62 19.67 -10.93 1.20
C TYR A 62 19.85 -12.05 2.22
N SER A 63 20.80 -12.95 2.00
CA SER A 63 21.00 -14.19 2.78
C SER A 63 21.23 -13.96 4.28
N VAL A 64 21.61 -12.74 4.67
CA VAL A 64 21.86 -12.34 6.07
C VAL A 64 20.57 -12.00 6.82
N PHE A 65 19.49 -11.62 6.12
CA PHE A 65 18.21 -11.33 6.74
C PHE A 65 17.34 -12.60 6.79
N GLN A 66 17.07 -13.13 7.99
CA GLN A 66 16.12 -14.24 8.17
C GLN A 66 14.70 -13.89 7.71
N TYR A 67 14.33 -12.60 7.79
CA TYR A 67 13.10 -12.06 7.24
C TYR A 67 13.47 -10.81 6.44
N PRO A 68 13.34 -10.84 5.10
CA PRO A 68 13.59 -9.65 4.32
C PRO A 68 12.53 -8.56 4.65
N PRO A 69 12.93 -7.28 4.73
CA PRO A 69 12.05 -6.17 5.09
C PRO A 69 10.97 -5.90 4.03
#